data_AF-W7L6M6-F1
#
_entry.id   AF-W7L6M6-F1
#
_cell.length_a   1.000
_cell.length_b   1.000
_cell.length_c   1.000
_cell.angle_alpha   90.00
_cell.angle_beta   90.00
_cell.angle_gamma   90.00
#
_symmetry.space_group_name_H-M   'P 1'
#
loop_
_entity.id
_entity.type
_entity.pdbx_description
1 polymer ?
#
loop_
_entity_poly.entity_id
_entity_poly.type
_entity_poly.pdbx_seq_one_letter_code
_entity_poly.pdbx_strand_id
1 'polypeptide(L)' 'MICYKIIENHNGRLTIESKVGEGPKMEIELPFEGANLEGKENRKNGLI' A
#
# COMPACT_ATOMS: atom_id res chain seq x y z
N MET A 1 -4.95 9.65 17.27
CA MET A 1 -4.67 9.94 15.85
C MET A 1 -5.33 8.87 14.99
N ILE A 2 -6.16 9.26 14.03
CA ILE A 2 -6.90 8.31 13.19
C ILE A 2 -5.97 7.45 12.32
N CYS A 3 -4.88 8.04 11.80
CA CYS A 3 -3.93 7.34 10.93
C CYS A 3 -3.24 6.17 11.63
N TYR A 4 -2.84 6.33 12.90
CA TYR A 4 -2.21 5.25 13.66
C TYR A 4 -3.14 4.04 13.79
N LYS A 5 -4.41 4.29 14.16
CA LYS A 5 -5.42 3.23 14.28
C LYS A 5 -5.69 2.53 12.96
N ILE A 6 -5.73 3.27 11.85
CA ILE A 6 -5.91 2.69 10.52
C ILE A 6 -4.74 1.75 10.21
N ILE A 7 -3.50 2.20 10.41
CA ILE A 7 -2.31 1.43 10.08
C ILE A 7 -2.21 0.17 10.96
N GLU A 8 -2.43 0.31 12.27
CA GLU A 8 -2.44 -0.81 13.23
C GLU A 8 -3.50 -1.86 12.87
N ASN A 9 -4.73 -1.43 12.52
CA ASN A 9 -5.81 -2.34 12.11
C ASN A 9 -5.53 -3.12 10.82
N HIS A 10 -4.60 -2.65 9.98
CA HIS A 10 -4.17 -3.34 8.77
C HIS A 10 -2.83 -4.08 8.96
N ASN A 11 -2.45 -4.36 10.22
CA ASN A 11 -1.18 -5.01 10.57
C ASN A 11 0.04 -4.27 10.00
N GLY A 12 -0.10 -2.96 9.80
CA GLY A 12 0.92 -2.10 9.26
C GLY A 12 1.84 -1.50 10.31
N ARG A 13 2.92 -0.87 9.83
CA ARG A 13 3.88 -0.13 10.64
C ARG A 13 3.99 1.31 10.16
N LEU A 14 4.03 2.25 11.10
CA LEU A 14 4.23 3.68 10.84
C LEU A 14 5.57 4.13 11.45
N THR A 15 6.44 4.70 10.63
CA THR A 15 7.69 5.33 11.04
C THR A 15 7.62 6.83 10.73
N ILE A 16 7.96 7.67 11.71
CA ILE A 16 8.00 9.13 11.54
C ILE A 16 9.40 9.60 11.89
N GLU A 17 10.05 10.28 10.96
CA GLU A 17 11.32 10.96 11.16
C GLU A 17 11.12 12.45 10.89
N SER A 18 11.70 13.32 11.71
CA SER A 18 11.64 14.75 11.46
C SER A 18 13.01 15.37 11.73
N LYS A 19 13.55 16.01 10.70
CA LYS A 19 14.84 16.70 10.77
C LYS A 19 14.65 18.17 10.44
N VAL A 20 15.17 19.03 11.31
CA VAL A 20 15.09 20.49 11.14
C VAL A 20 15.79 20.88 9.85
N GLY A 21 15.11 21.67 9.01
CA GLY A 21 15.62 22.11 7.71
C GLY A 21 15.34 21.14 6.54
N GLU A 22 14.89 19.92 6.82
CA GLU A 22 14.53 18.92 5.78
C GLU A 22 13.03 18.58 5.79
N GLY A 23 12.36 18.84 6.92
CA GLY A 23 10.95 18.59 7.11
C GLY A 23 10.66 17.20 7.69
N PRO A 24 9.38 16.86 7.87
CA PRO A 24 8.97 15.54 8.34
C PRO A 24 8.90 14.53 7.19
N LYS A 25 9.34 13.31 7.47
CA LYS A 25 9.19 12.13 6.62
C LYS A 25 8.33 11.11 7.35
N MET A 26 7.39 10.52 6.62
CA MET A 26 6.50 9.48 7.12
C MET A 26 6.60 8.27 6.20
N GLU A 27 6.89 7.10 6.78
CA GLU A 27 6.90 5.83 6.07
C GLU A 27 5.82 4.92 6.65
N ILE A 28 5.05 4.31 5.75
CA ILE A 28 3.99 3.36 6.09
C ILE A 28 4.29 2.06 5.37
N GLU A 29 4.41 0.98 6.14
CA GLU A 29 4.56 -0.37 5.63
C GLU A 29 3.26 -1.13 5.89
N LEU A 30 2.75 -1.80 4.86
CA LEU A 30 1.57 -2.64 4.94
C LEU A 30 1.90 -4.03 4.38
N PRO A 31 1.41 -5.10 5.02
CA PRO A 31 1.55 -6.44 4.47
C PRO A 31 0.81 -6.54 3.13
N PHE A 32 1.45 -7.16 2.14
CA PHE A 32 0.83 -7.44 0.85
C PHE A 32 0.33 -8.89 0.83
N GLU A 33 -0.98 -9.08 0.80
CA GLU A 33 -1.60 -10.42 0.80
C GLU A 33 -1.72 -11.06 -0.60
N GLY A 34 -1.10 -10.46 -1.61
CA GLY A 34 -1.22 -10.90 -3.00
C GLY A 34 -2.38 -10.24 -3.74
N ALA A 35 -2.34 -10.29 -5.07
CA ALA A 35 -3.50 -9.95 -5.89
C ALA A 35 -4.38 -11.21 -6.01
N ASN A 36 -5.66 -11.12 -5.67
CA ASN A 36 -6.66 -12.08 -6.15
C ASN A 36 -6.80 -11.87 -7.67
N LEU A 37 -5.91 -12.51 -8.44
CA LEU A 37 -5.99 -12.58 -9.89
C LEU A 37 -7.01 -13.65 -10.28
N GLU A 38 -8.27 -13.49 -9.86
CA GLU A 38 -9.37 -14.26 -10.44
C GLU A 38 -9.66 -13.67 -11.82
N GLY A 39 -9.38 -14.46 -12.85
CA GLY A 39 -9.32 -14.03 -14.24
C GLY A 39 -10.62 -13.51 -14.83
N LYS A 40 -10.47 -12.56 -15.75
CA LYS A 40 -11.31 -12.46 -16.96
C LYS A 40 -10.41 -12.48 -18.19
N GLU A 41 -9.93 -13.67 -18.53
CA GLU A 41 -9.39 -13.93 -19.86
C GLU A 41 -10.56 -13.95 -20.86
N ASN A 42 -10.91 -12.77 -21.36
CA ASN A 42 -11.82 -12.62 -22.50
C ASN A 42 -11.24 -11.55 -23.43
N ARG A 43 -10.18 -11.90 -24.16
CA ARG A 43 -9.91 -11.27 -25.45
C ARG A 43 -9.88 -12.36 -26.51
N LYS A 44 -11.05 -12.51 -27.15
CA LYS A 44 -11.23 -13.22 -28.41
C LYS A 44 -10.20 -12.71 -29.43
N ASN A 45 -9.66 -13.64 -30.20
CA ASN A 45 -8.93 -13.46 -31.45
C ASN A 45 -9.18 -12.10 -32.14
N GLY A 46 -8.12 -11.32 -32.28
CA GLY A 46 -7.90 -10.50 -33.48
C GLY A 46 -6.73 -11.13 -34.23
N LEU A 47 -7.05 -11.91 -35.26
CA LEU A 47 -6.10 -12.35 -36.28
C LEU A 47 -5.59 -11.14 -37.08
N ILE A 48 -4.36 -11.33 -37.59
CA ILE A 48 -3.58 -10.54 -38.57
C ILE A 48 -2.69 -9.45 -37.95
#